data_AF-A0A2V7VCR0-F1
#
_entry.id   AF-A0A2V7VCR0-F1
#
_cell.length_a   1.000
_cell.length_b   1.000
_cell.length_c   1.000
_cell.angle_alpha   90.00
_cell.angle_beta   90.00
_cell.angle_gamma   90.00
#
_symmetry.space_group_name_H-M   'P 1'
#
loop_
_entity.id
_entity.type
_entity.pdbx_description
1 polymer ?
#
loop_
_entity_poly.entity_id
_entity_poly.type
_entity_poly.pdbx_seq_one_letter_code
_entity_poly.pdbx_strand_id
1 'polypeptide(L)'
;MAPKTRCYLADRGPAKPPRLTERRPGPNNALAMDKGGSVRRTRLPAPLAPVIVLAGMAAMLLVVRPAFVLGLRPALLLSETALVVPGLLALAAFGVPLSAGLALRPIDSRSALLVAAVAAALWVASLGLFEVQYSFWSPPEGYLEAFERLHEALRPRNPADALLSVAAIAAAPAFCEELLMRGIVLPSLLPAFGRVAAVAVTAALFALIHLDAYRSAFTFALGLALGALRLRTGSLLAPVLAHALVNTITFAAAPFTDDPAAARASPASRPHPPHRGRGVRDAVHASRALR
;
A
#
# COMPACT_ATOMS: atom_id res chain seq x y z
N MET A 1 33.33 -26.55 -86.03
CA MET A 1 33.57 -25.76 -84.80
C MET A 1 32.30 -24.98 -84.49
N ALA A 2 31.58 -25.34 -83.44
CA ALA A 2 30.38 -24.65 -82.96
C ALA A 2 30.64 -24.18 -81.51
N PRO A 3 30.31 -22.94 -81.12
CA PRO A 3 30.51 -22.50 -79.75
C PRO A 3 29.34 -22.93 -78.86
N LYS A 4 29.66 -23.56 -77.74
CA LYS A 4 28.73 -23.95 -76.67
C LYS A 4 28.38 -22.73 -75.81
N THR A 5 27.14 -22.26 -75.83
CA THR A 5 26.64 -21.28 -74.85
C THR A 5 26.08 -22.02 -73.64
N ARG A 6 26.76 -21.88 -72.49
CA ARG A 6 26.44 -22.51 -71.21
C ARG A 6 25.20 -21.86 -70.58
N CYS A 7 24.24 -22.71 -70.17
CA CYS A 7 23.08 -22.34 -69.38
C CYS A 7 23.52 -22.10 -67.92
N TYR A 8 23.30 -20.89 -67.38
CA TYR A 8 23.52 -20.58 -65.97
C TYR A 8 22.30 -21.05 -65.16
N LEU A 9 22.34 -22.29 -64.66
CA LEU A 9 21.49 -22.72 -63.54
C LEU A 9 22.21 -22.31 -62.25
N ALA A 10 21.73 -21.24 -61.62
CA ALA A 10 22.17 -20.85 -60.30
C ALA A 10 21.66 -21.89 -59.28
N ASP A 11 22.61 -22.62 -58.71
CA ASP A 11 22.49 -23.52 -57.56
C ASP A 11 21.89 -22.75 -56.36
N ARG A 12 20.59 -22.94 -56.11
CA ARG A 12 19.96 -22.50 -54.84
C ARG A 12 20.10 -23.65 -53.85
N GLY A 13 21.16 -23.61 -53.06
CA GLY A 13 21.30 -24.44 -51.85
C GLY A 13 20.08 -24.30 -50.91
N PRO A 14 19.88 -25.24 -49.98
CA PRO A 14 18.67 -25.34 -49.19
C PRO A 14 18.41 -24.03 -48.41
N ALA A 15 17.24 -23.45 -48.64
CA ALA A 15 16.80 -22.23 -47.98
C ALA A 15 16.90 -22.41 -46.46
N LYS A 16 17.69 -21.54 -45.81
CA LYS A 16 17.71 -21.43 -44.34
C LYS A 16 16.26 -21.20 -43.87
N PRO A 17 15.75 -21.96 -42.90
CA PRO A 17 14.42 -21.70 -42.37
C PRO A 17 14.38 -20.26 -41.85
N PRO A 18 13.29 -19.51 -42.10
CA PRO A 18 13.18 -18.13 -41.65
C PRO A 18 13.39 -18.10 -40.14
N ARG A 19 14.31 -17.23 -39.68
CA ARG A 19 14.46 -16.94 -38.25
C ARG A 19 13.07 -16.53 -37.76
N LEU A 20 12.57 -17.22 -36.74
CA LEU A 20 11.40 -16.80 -35.98
C LEU A 20 11.70 -15.39 -35.44
N THR A 21 11.32 -14.38 -36.20
CA THR A 21 11.30 -13.00 -35.75
C THR A 21 10.43 -12.99 -34.52
N GLU A 22 11.00 -12.56 -33.40
CA GLU A 22 10.31 -12.35 -32.14
C GLU A 22 8.94 -11.72 -32.44
N ARG A 23 7.88 -12.51 -32.27
CA ARG A 23 6.53 -11.98 -32.30
C ARG A 23 6.48 -10.94 -31.19
N ARG A 24 6.39 -9.66 -31.56
CA ARG A 24 6.01 -8.60 -30.62
C ARG A 24 4.76 -9.10 -29.89
N PRO A 25 4.78 -9.25 -28.55
CA PRO A 25 3.59 -9.68 -27.84
C PRO A 25 2.51 -8.63 -28.09
N GLY A 26 1.40 -9.06 -28.70
CA GLY A 26 0.22 -8.21 -28.83
C GLY A 26 -0.33 -7.82 -27.46
N PRO A 27 -1.25 -6.84 -27.40
CA PRO A 27 -1.77 -6.28 -26.13
C PRO A 27 -2.50 -7.32 -25.27
N ASN A 28 -2.92 -8.45 -25.85
CA ASN A 28 -3.65 -9.50 -25.18
C ASN A 28 -2.86 -10.81 -25.25
N ASN A 29 -2.51 -11.33 -24.06
CA ASN A 29 -2.08 -12.70 -23.70
C ASN A 29 -0.65 -12.81 -23.14
N ALA A 30 -0.53 -12.67 -21.81
CA ALA A 30 0.70 -13.03 -21.08
C ALA A 30 0.78 -14.54 -20.86
N LEU A 31 1.00 -15.25 -21.96
CA LEU A 31 1.17 -16.68 -22.00
C LEU A 31 2.67 -16.96 -22.08
N ALA A 32 3.24 -17.53 -21.02
CA ALA A 32 4.56 -18.12 -21.12
C ALA A 32 4.37 -19.56 -21.62
N MET A 33 4.98 -19.90 -22.76
CA MET A 33 5.11 -21.30 -23.16
C MET A 33 6.06 -21.98 -22.19
N ASP A 34 5.62 -23.07 -21.57
CA ASP A 34 6.52 -23.92 -20.79
C ASP A 34 7.42 -24.76 -21.74
N LYS A 35 8.41 -25.43 -21.15
CA LYS A 35 9.33 -26.30 -21.90
C LYS A 35 8.63 -27.51 -22.57
N GLY A 36 7.38 -27.79 -22.22
CA GLY A 36 6.54 -28.84 -22.80
C GLY A 36 5.55 -28.31 -23.85
N GLY A 37 5.61 -27.03 -24.23
CA GLY A 37 4.72 -26.42 -25.23
C GLY A 37 3.33 -26.05 -24.69
N SER A 38 3.08 -26.19 -23.39
CA SER A 38 1.81 -25.80 -22.78
C SER A 38 1.80 -24.30 -22.47
N VAL A 39 0.65 -23.69 -22.69
CA VAL A 39 0.44 -22.25 -22.56
C VAL A 39 0.01 -21.96 -21.12
N ARG A 40 0.92 -21.46 -20.28
CA ARG A 40 0.61 -21.20 -18.86
C ARG A 40 0.22 -19.74 -18.62
N ARG A 41 -0.88 -19.53 -17.89
CA ARG A 41 -1.28 -18.20 -17.41
C ARG A 41 -0.26 -17.69 -16.38
N THR A 42 0.13 -16.43 -16.54
CA THR A 42 1.08 -15.75 -15.63
C THR A 42 0.40 -14.73 -14.71
N ARG A 43 -0.90 -14.49 -14.90
CA ARG A 43 -1.68 -13.48 -14.17
C ARG A 43 -3.18 -13.84 -14.18
N LEU A 44 -3.94 -13.25 -13.26
CA LEU A 44 -5.39 -13.39 -13.17
C LEU A 44 -6.12 -12.44 -14.15
N PRO A 45 -7.37 -12.75 -14.54
CA PRO A 45 -8.24 -11.83 -15.26
C PRO A 45 -8.53 -10.54 -14.47
N ALA A 46 -8.54 -9.39 -15.16
CA ALA A 46 -8.81 -8.08 -14.53
C ALA A 46 -10.11 -7.99 -13.72
N PRO A 47 -11.25 -8.58 -14.15
CA PRO A 47 -12.50 -8.51 -13.38
C PRO A 47 -12.45 -9.18 -12.00
N LEU A 48 -11.49 -10.10 -11.77
CA LEU A 48 -11.32 -10.73 -10.45
C LEU A 48 -10.64 -9.82 -9.45
N ALA A 49 -9.95 -8.77 -9.90
CA ALA A 49 -9.20 -7.86 -9.03
C ALA A 49 -10.06 -7.25 -7.89
N PRO A 50 -11.22 -6.61 -8.15
CA PRO A 50 -12.07 -6.11 -7.08
C PRO A 50 -12.66 -7.22 -6.22
N VAL A 51 -13.02 -8.38 -6.80
CA VAL A 51 -13.57 -9.52 -6.04
C VAL A 51 -12.56 -10.05 -5.03
N ILE A 52 -11.30 -10.18 -5.43
CA ILE A 52 -10.20 -10.65 -4.57
C ILE A 52 -9.95 -9.66 -3.43
N VAL A 53 -9.94 -8.35 -3.72
CA VAL A 53 -9.75 -7.32 -2.69
C VAL A 53 -10.90 -7.34 -1.68
N LEU A 54 -12.15 -7.37 -2.15
CA LEU A 54 -13.33 -7.41 -1.28
C LEU A 54 -13.38 -8.70 -0.44
N ALA A 55 -13.05 -9.84 -1.03
CA ALA A 55 -12.95 -11.10 -0.30
C ALA A 55 -11.83 -11.06 0.76
N GLY A 56 -10.69 -10.45 0.43
CA GLY A 56 -9.58 -10.23 1.37
C GLY A 56 -10.00 -9.35 2.55
N MET A 57 -10.65 -8.22 2.28
CA MET A 57 -11.18 -7.34 3.32
C MET A 57 -12.19 -8.06 4.21
N ALA A 58 -13.11 -8.83 3.62
CA ALA A 58 -14.06 -9.63 4.39
C ALA A 58 -13.35 -10.65 5.29
N ALA A 59 -12.35 -11.37 4.77
CA ALA A 59 -11.56 -12.32 5.54
C ALA A 59 -10.82 -11.64 6.71
N MET A 60 -10.17 -10.51 6.45
CA MET A 60 -9.50 -9.69 7.48
C MET A 60 -10.49 -9.27 8.59
N LEU A 61 -11.67 -8.75 8.22
CA LEU A 61 -12.69 -8.30 9.16
C LEU A 61 -13.30 -9.45 9.99
N LEU A 62 -13.44 -10.64 9.39
CA LEU A 62 -13.90 -11.84 10.10
C LEU A 62 -12.88 -12.37 11.09
N VAL A 63 -11.58 -12.19 10.81
CA VAL A 63 -10.48 -12.71 11.64
C VAL A 63 -10.06 -11.73 12.74
N VAL A 64 -10.07 -10.42 12.49
CA VAL A 64 -9.50 -9.44 13.42
C VAL A 64 -10.15 -9.47 14.81
N ARG A 65 -11.49 -9.51 14.87
CA ARG A 65 -12.24 -9.47 16.14
C ARG A 65 -12.00 -10.70 17.02
N PRO A 66 -12.14 -11.94 16.53
CA PRO A 66 -11.85 -13.12 17.34
C PRO A 66 -10.35 -13.24 17.66
N ALA A 67 -9.44 -12.77 16.79
CA ALA A 67 -8.01 -12.89 17.03
C ALA A 67 -7.51 -12.04 18.22
N PHE A 68 -8.24 -11.01 18.64
CA PHE A 68 -7.91 -10.22 19.83
C PHE A 68 -7.85 -11.04 21.13
N VAL A 69 -8.45 -12.23 21.20
CA VAL A 69 -8.30 -13.14 22.35
C VAL A 69 -6.84 -13.58 22.56
N LEU A 70 -6.02 -13.50 21.51
CA LEU A 70 -4.59 -13.80 21.54
C LEU A 70 -3.73 -12.55 21.83
N GLY A 71 -4.36 -11.39 22.00
CA GLY A 71 -3.71 -10.09 22.15
C GLY A 71 -3.56 -9.32 20.84
N LEU A 72 -3.15 -8.05 20.95
CA LEU A 72 -3.09 -7.10 19.83
C LEU A 72 -2.11 -7.53 18.73
N ARG A 73 -0.87 -7.88 19.06
CA ARG A 73 0.17 -8.19 18.05
C ARG A 73 -0.20 -9.44 17.23
N PRO A 74 -0.61 -10.58 17.83
CA PRO A 74 -1.10 -11.71 17.05
C PRO A 74 -2.36 -11.41 16.24
N ALA A 75 -3.28 -10.59 16.77
CA ALA A 75 -4.48 -10.18 16.04
C ALA A 75 -4.14 -9.45 14.74
N LEU A 76 -3.20 -8.49 14.80
CA LEU A 76 -2.70 -7.79 13.62
C LEU A 76 -2.11 -8.78 12.60
N LEU A 77 -1.17 -9.62 13.02
CA LEU A 77 -0.52 -10.62 12.15
C LEU A 77 -1.52 -11.54 11.45
N LEU A 78 -2.50 -12.05 12.20
CA LEU A 78 -3.52 -12.96 11.67
C LEU A 78 -4.46 -12.24 10.70
N SER A 79 -4.87 -11.02 11.02
CA SER A 79 -5.74 -10.22 10.15
C SER A 79 -5.06 -9.86 8.82
N GLU A 80 -3.77 -9.49 8.84
CA GLU A 80 -2.97 -9.22 7.63
C GLU A 80 -2.76 -10.48 6.79
N THR A 81 -2.53 -11.61 7.44
CA THR A 81 -2.42 -12.90 6.74
C THR A 81 -3.76 -13.27 6.09
N ALA A 82 -4.88 -13.05 6.79
CA ALA A 82 -6.22 -13.31 6.27
C ALA A 82 -6.55 -12.44 5.04
N LEU A 83 -6.09 -11.18 5.02
CA LEU A 83 -6.28 -10.24 3.91
C LEU A 83 -5.78 -10.81 2.57
N VAL A 84 -4.64 -11.49 2.57
CA VAL A 84 -4.00 -11.96 1.32
C VAL A 84 -4.45 -13.36 0.87
N VAL A 85 -5.03 -14.16 1.78
CA VAL A 85 -5.41 -15.56 1.52
C VAL A 85 -6.32 -15.72 0.28
N PRO A 86 -7.40 -14.94 0.08
CA PRO A 86 -8.26 -15.10 -1.10
C PRO A 86 -7.50 -14.88 -2.42
N GLY A 87 -6.53 -13.97 -2.45
CA GLY A 87 -5.69 -13.75 -3.62
C GLY A 87 -4.78 -14.94 -3.92
N LEU A 88 -4.16 -15.54 -2.89
CA LEU A 88 -3.33 -16.74 -3.03
C LEU A 88 -4.16 -17.95 -3.50
N LEU A 89 -5.36 -18.12 -2.95
CA LEU A 89 -6.30 -19.15 -3.39
C LEU A 89 -6.72 -18.95 -4.84
N ALA A 90 -6.96 -17.70 -5.28
CA ALA A 90 -7.26 -17.39 -6.67
C ALA A 90 -6.07 -17.72 -7.59
N LEU A 91 -4.83 -17.39 -7.22
CA LEU A 91 -3.65 -17.80 -8.00
C LEU A 91 -3.57 -19.32 -8.15
N ALA A 92 -3.80 -20.06 -7.06
CA ALA A 92 -3.79 -21.52 -7.06
C ALA A 92 -4.91 -22.09 -7.95
N ALA A 93 -6.14 -21.61 -7.79
CA ALA A 93 -7.31 -22.07 -8.55
C ALA A 93 -7.17 -21.84 -10.06
N PHE A 94 -6.49 -20.76 -10.47
CA PHE A 94 -6.23 -20.45 -11.88
C PHE A 94 -4.89 -21.01 -12.39
N GLY A 95 -4.19 -21.81 -11.58
CA GLY A 95 -2.95 -22.48 -11.96
C GLY A 95 -1.78 -21.51 -12.24
N VAL A 96 -1.83 -20.29 -11.70
CA VAL A 96 -0.78 -19.27 -11.87
C VAL A 96 0.36 -19.57 -10.89
N PRO A 97 1.59 -19.84 -11.36
CA PRO A 97 2.71 -20.11 -10.47
C PRO A 97 3.06 -18.88 -9.62
N LEU A 98 3.20 -19.06 -8.30
CA LEU A 98 3.50 -17.99 -7.36
C LEU A 98 4.76 -17.19 -7.73
N SER A 99 5.82 -17.88 -8.16
CA SER A 99 7.07 -17.22 -8.54
C SER A 99 6.92 -16.29 -9.75
N ALA A 100 6.11 -16.67 -10.75
CA ALA A 100 5.87 -15.85 -11.93
C ALA A 100 4.81 -14.77 -11.68
N GLY A 101 3.75 -15.11 -10.94
CA GLY A 101 2.67 -14.17 -10.59
C GLY A 101 3.16 -13.05 -9.69
N LEU A 102 3.91 -13.39 -8.64
CA LEU A 102 4.38 -12.42 -7.66
C LEU A 102 5.68 -11.71 -8.08
N ALA A 103 6.49 -12.31 -8.96
CA ALA A 103 7.80 -11.77 -9.35
C ALA A 103 8.73 -11.47 -8.15
N LEU A 104 8.89 -12.46 -7.27
CA LEU A 104 9.83 -12.45 -6.14
C LEU A 104 11.28 -12.59 -6.64
N ARG A 105 11.79 -11.53 -7.27
CA ARG A 105 13.16 -11.49 -7.80
C ARG A 105 14.07 -10.72 -6.82
N PRO A 106 15.29 -11.18 -6.55
CA PRO A 106 16.28 -10.39 -5.83
C PRO A 106 16.43 -9.01 -6.47
N ILE A 107 16.66 -7.98 -5.64
CA ILE A 107 16.93 -6.62 -6.11
C ILE A 107 18.44 -6.39 -6.15
N ASP A 108 18.93 -5.71 -7.19
CA ASP A 108 20.33 -5.28 -7.26
C ASP A 108 20.60 -4.06 -6.35
N SER A 109 21.88 -3.71 -6.16
CA SER A 109 22.28 -2.61 -5.28
C SER A 109 21.74 -1.25 -5.71
N ARG A 110 21.55 -1.01 -7.01
CA ARG A 110 20.98 0.26 -7.51
C ARG A 110 19.50 0.35 -7.16
N SER A 111 18.79 -0.76 -7.28
CA SER A 111 17.40 -0.91 -6.90
C SER A 111 17.24 -0.82 -5.37
N ALA A 112 18.18 -1.35 -4.60
CA ALA A 112 18.20 -1.20 -3.14
C ALA A 112 18.39 0.26 -2.70
N LEU A 113 19.32 1.00 -3.34
CA LEU A 113 19.48 2.44 -3.09
C LEU A 113 18.20 3.21 -3.45
N LEU A 114 17.58 2.87 -4.57
CA LEU A 114 16.31 3.45 -4.96
C LEU A 114 15.21 3.18 -3.93
N VAL A 115 15.10 1.94 -3.43
CA VAL A 115 14.15 1.55 -2.40
C VAL A 115 14.34 2.41 -1.15
N ALA A 116 15.58 2.56 -0.67
CA ALA A 116 15.90 3.37 0.48
C ALA A 116 15.57 4.86 0.26
N ALA A 117 15.93 5.41 -0.90
CA ALA A 117 15.64 6.80 -1.25
C ALA A 117 14.12 7.06 -1.37
N VAL A 118 13.38 6.14 -1.98
CA VAL A 118 11.91 6.24 -2.09
C VAL A 118 11.27 6.12 -0.70
N ALA A 119 11.70 5.19 0.15
CA ALA A 119 11.18 5.06 1.51
C ALA A 119 11.42 6.33 2.34
N ALA A 120 12.63 6.88 2.30
CA ALA A 120 12.95 8.14 2.99
C ALA A 120 12.14 9.32 2.45
N ALA A 121 12.03 9.44 1.12
CA ALA A 121 11.22 10.49 0.49
C ALA A 121 9.74 10.37 0.86
N LEU A 122 9.20 9.16 0.91
CA LEU A 122 7.80 8.92 1.30
C LEU A 122 7.55 9.23 2.77
N TRP A 123 8.49 8.89 3.65
CA TRP A 123 8.40 9.24 5.06
C TRP A 123 8.48 10.75 5.28
N VAL A 124 9.39 11.46 4.60
CA VAL A 124 9.44 12.93 4.68
C VAL A 124 8.17 13.57 4.08
N ALA A 125 7.69 13.04 2.95
CA ALA A 125 6.48 13.53 2.30
C ALA A 125 5.23 13.28 3.16
N SER A 126 5.21 12.25 4.01
CA SER A 126 4.09 12.00 4.92
C SER A 126 3.90 13.15 5.90
N LEU A 127 4.99 13.68 6.46
CA LEU A 127 4.95 14.82 7.38
C LEU A 127 4.30 16.04 6.71
N GLY A 128 4.78 16.42 5.52
CA GLY A 128 4.22 17.56 4.78
C GLY A 128 2.78 17.32 4.32
N LEU A 129 2.44 16.09 3.92
CA LEU A 129 1.09 15.77 3.48
C LEU A 129 0.09 15.81 4.64
N PHE A 130 0.47 15.34 5.83
CA PHE A 130 -0.37 15.44 7.02
C PHE A 130 -0.60 16.90 7.44
N GLU A 131 0.41 17.76 7.38
CA GLU A 131 0.26 19.19 7.65
C GLU A 131 -0.70 19.87 6.66
N VAL A 132 -0.52 19.61 5.36
CA VAL A 132 -1.43 20.12 4.33
C VAL A 132 -2.84 19.60 4.57
N GLN A 133 -2.99 18.30 4.82
CA GLN A 133 -4.30 17.71 5.11
C GLN A 133 -4.95 18.36 6.32
N TYR A 134 -4.23 18.51 7.44
CA TYR A 134 -4.72 19.11 8.68
C TYR A 134 -5.27 20.52 8.44
N SER A 135 -4.64 21.30 7.55
CA SER A 135 -5.06 22.66 7.20
C SER A 135 -6.41 22.72 6.45
N PHE A 136 -6.79 21.67 5.71
CA PHE A 136 -8.03 21.61 4.94
C PHE A 136 -9.11 20.75 5.59
N TRP A 137 -8.70 19.71 6.30
CA TRP A 137 -9.55 18.71 6.92
C TRP A 137 -8.89 18.28 8.23
N SER A 138 -9.41 18.77 9.36
CA SER A 138 -8.94 18.37 10.68
C SER A 138 -9.38 16.94 11.04
N PRO A 139 -8.55 16.18 11.77
CA PRO A 139 -8.91 14.81 12.13
C PRO A 139 -10.19 14.77 12.97
N PRO A 140 -11.01 13.71 12.83
CA PRO A 140 -12.18 13.51 13.69
C PRO A 140 -11.81 13.54 15.17
N GLU A 141 -12.76 13.90 16.02
CA GLU A 141 -12.58 13.87 17.47
C GLU A 141 -12.12 12.47 17.94
N GLY A 142 -11.12 12.44 18.83
CA GLY A 142 -10.54 11.20 19.36
C GLY A 142 -9.64 10.42 18.40
N TYR A 143 -9.41 10.87 17.16
CA TYR A 143 -8.54 10.19 16.20
C TYR A 143 -7.08 10.11 16.68
N LEU A 144 -6.54 11.23 17.16
CA LEU A 144 -5.17 11.30 17.69
C LEU A 144 -5.02 10.46 18.96
N GLU A 145 -5.99 10.54 19.88
CA GLU A 145 -5.99 9.70 21.09
C GLU A 145 -6.03 8.20 20.76
N ALA A 146 -6.80 7.80 19.74
CA ALA A 146 -6.85 6.41 19.31
C ALA A 146 -5.49 5.94 18.74
N PHE A 147 -4.81 6.80 17.97
CA PHE A 147 -3.48 6.52 17.45
C PHE A 147 -2.44 6.41 18.57
N GLU A 148 -2.45 7.33 19.54
CA GLU A 148 -1.58 7.30 20.72
C GLU A 148 -1.80 6.02 21.55
N ARG A 149 -3.06 5.65 21.82
CA ARG A 149 -3.40 4.41 22.54
C ARG A 149 -2.90 3.17 21.80
N LEU A 150 -3.04 3.14 20.48
CA LEU A 150 -2.54 2.05 19.65
C LEU A 150 -1.00 1.99 19.70
N HIS A 151 -0.33 3.14 19.58
CA HIS A 151 1.13 3.24 19.66
C HIS A 151 1.65 2.75 21.01
N GLU A 152 1.07 3.20 22.11
CA GLU A 152 1.45 2.77 23.46
C GLU A 152 1.15 1.28 23.73
N ALA A 153 0.05 0.74 23.19
CA ALA A 153 -0.23 -0.70 23.27
C ALA A 153 0.80 -1.55 22.50
N LEU A 154 1.38 -1.00 21.44
CA LEU A 154 2.41 -1.65 20.61
C LEU A 154 3.83 -1.32 21.05
N ARG A 155 4.02 -0.39 21.99
CA ARG A 155 5.33 0.00 22.51
C ARG A 155 6.06 -1.23 23.06
N PRO A 156 7.29 -1.51 22.59
CA PRO A 156 8.01 -2.68 23.04
C PRO A 156 8.54 -2.50 24.45
N ARG A 157 8.41 -3.54 25.29
CA ARG A 157 8.91 -3.54 26.68
C ARG A 157 10.20 -4.33 26.84
N ASN A 158 10.50 -5.19 25.87
CA ASN A 158 11.69 -6.04 25.82
C ASN A 158 12.03 -6.34 24.33
N PRO A 159 13.19 -6.96 24.04
CA PRO A 159 13.58 -7.27 22.66
C PRO A 159 12.63 -8.20 21.90
N ALA A 160 11.99 -9.17 22.59
CA ALA A 160 11.03 -10.07 21.96
C ALA A 160 9.75 -9.32 21.55
N ASP A 161 9.26 -8.44 22.42
CA ASP A 161 8.14 -7.54 22.10
C ASP A 161 8.49 -6.60 20.95
N ALA A 162 9.74 -6.10 20.89
CA ALA A 162 10.21 -5.26 19.78
C ALA A 162 10.16 -6.00 18.45
N LEU A 163 10.69 -7.23 18.41
CA LEU A 163 10.63 -8.06 17.22
C LEU A 163 9.18 -8.34 16.80
N LEU A 164 8.32 -8.68 17.76
CA LEU A 164 6.92 -8.98 17.48
C LEU A 164 6.13 -7.73 17.05
N SER A 165 6.41 -6.56 17.62
CA SER A 165 5.85 -5.29 17.16
C SER A 165 6.26 -5.02 15.72
N VAL A 166 7.57 -4.99 15.41
CA VAL A 166 8.04 -4.76 14.02
C VAL A 166 7.42 -5.76 13.05
N ALA A 167 7.30 -7.03 13.43
CA ALA A 167 6.61 -8.03 12.62
C ALA A 167 5.13 -7.66 12.39
N ALA A 168 4.40 -7.30 13.45
CA ALA A 168 2.96 -7.05 13.42
C ALA A 168 2.56 -5.74 12.72
N ILE A 169 3.39 -4.70 12.77
CA ILE A 169 3.01 -3.36 12.31
C ILE A 169 3.78 -2.86 11.08
N ALA A 170 4.92 -3.49 10.78
CA ALA A 170 5.75 -3.08 9.66
C ALA A 170 5.91 -4.22 8.66
N ALA A 171 6.43 -5.37 9.07
CA ALA A 171 6.80 -6.43 8.12
C ALA A 171 5.57 -7.16 7.55
N ALA A 172 4.64 -7.62 8.39
CA ALA A 172 3.48 -8.37 7.93
C ALA A 172 2.50 -7.52 7.09
N PRO A 173 2.11 -6.30 7.51
CA PRO A 173 1.28 -5.43 6.66
C PRO A 173 1.97 -5.13 5.33
N ALA A 174 3.24 -4.72 5.36
CA ALA A 174 3.98 -4.40 4.14
C ALA A 174 4.09 -5.60 3.19
N PHE A 175 4.29 -6.81 3.72
CA PHE A 175 4.36 -8.01 2.90
C PHE A 175 2.98 -8.39 2.35
N CYS A 176 1.96 -8.52 3.20
CA CYS A 176 0.63 -9.00 2.82
C CYS A 176 -0.08 -8.02 1.89
N GLU A 177 -0.09 -6.72 2.22
CA GLU A 177 -0.75 -5.70 1.42
C GLU A 177 -0.09 -5.56 0.04
N GLU A 178 1.25 -5.60 -0.04
CA GLU A 178 1.96 -5.53 -1.32
C GLU A 178 1.81 -6.81 -2.12
N LEU A 179 1.77 -7.97 -1.48
CA LEU A 179 1.51 -9.23 -2.17
C LEU A 179 0.13 -9.21 -2.81
N LEU A 180 -0.89 -8.73 -2.10
CA LEU A 180 -2.23 -8.53 -2.64
C LEU A 180 -2.23 -7.48 -3.76
N MET A 181 -1.77 -6.26 -3.49
CA MET A 181 -1.95 -5.13 -4.41
C MET A 181 -0.97 -5.14 -5.57
N ARG A 182 0.32 -5.38 -5.33
CA ARG A 182 1.40 -5.27 -6.33
C ARG A 182 1.80 -6.64 -6.89
N GLY A 183 1.56 -7.71 -6.13
CA GLY A 183 1.78 -9.09 -6.56
C GLY A 183 0.60 -9.68 -7.36
N ILE A 184 -0.65 -9.37 -6.99
CA ILE A 184 -1.83 -10.03 -7.57
C ILE A 184 -2.69 -9.06 -8.39
N VAL A 185 -3.14 -7.98 -7.76
CA VAL A 185 -4.09 -7.03 -8.36
C VAL A 185 -3.45 -6.24 -9.51
N LEU A 186 -2.29 -5.60 -9.29
CA LEU A 186 -1.63 -4.77 -10.31
C LEU A 186 -1.32 -5.56 -11.60
N PRO A 187 -0.69 -6.76 -11.56
CA PRO A 187 -0.45 -7.53 -12.78
C PRO A 187 -1.73 -7.93 -13.53
N SER A 188 -2.83 -8.16 -12.81
CA SER A 188 -4.14 -8.49 -13.42
C SER A 188 -4.76 -7.31 -14.17
N LEU A 189 -4.51 -6.07 -13.73
CA LEU A 189 -5.08 -4.84 -14.31
C LEU A 189 -4.24 -4.25 -15.46
N LEU A 190 -2.91 -4.43 -15.44
CA LEU A 190 -2.00 -3.94 -16.48
C LEU A 190 -2.47 -4.16 -17.94
N PRO A 191 -3.10 -5.30 -18.32
CA PRO A 191 -3.47 -5.57 -19.70
C PRO A 191 -4.67 -4.75 -20.16
N ALA A 192 -5.62 -4.53 -19.24
CA ALA A 192 -6.88 -3.85 -19.54
C ALA A 192 -6.77 -2.32 -19.36
N PHE A 193 -5.93 -1.87 -18.41
CA PHE A 193 -5.85 -0.46 -18.02
C PHE A 193 -4.54 0.23 -18.45
N GLY A 194 -3.51 -0.54 -18.84
CA GLY A 194 -2.17 0.02 -19.07
C GLY A 194 -1.48 0.43 -17.77
N ARG A 195 -0.25 0.95 -17.88
CA ARG A 195 0.64 1.18 -16.71
C ARG A 195 0.10 2.23 -15.74
N VAL A 196 -0.31 3.39 -16.26
CA VAL A 196 -0.71 4.54 -15.42
C VAL A 196 -2.02 4.26 -14.69
N ALA A 197 -3.07 3.86 -15.41
CA ALA A 197 -4.36 3.62 -14.79
C ALA A 197 -4.34 2.38 -13.88
N ALA A 198 -3.60 1.32 -14.19
CA ALA A 198 -3.47 0.18 -13.27
C ALA A 198 -2.80 0.59 -11.94
N VAL A 199 -1.76 1.43 -11.97
CA VAL A 199 -1.14 1.97 -10.75
C VAL A 199 -2.12 2.85 -9.97
N ALA A 200 -2.85 3.75 -10.64
CA ALA A 200 -3.84 4.61 -9.99
C ALA A 200 -4.97 3.79 -9.33
N VAL A 201 -5.53 2.79 -10.03
CA VAL A 201 -6.59 1.93 -9.50
C VAL A 201 -6.09 1.09 -8.32
N THR A 202 -4.91 0.49 -8.42
CA THR A 202 -4.34 -0.27 -7.29
C THR A 202 -3.98 0.61 -6.10
N ALA A 203 -3.57 1.86 -6.32
CA ALA A 203 -3.37 2.83 -5.25
C ALA A 203 -4.70 3.20 -4.56
N ALA A 204 -5.78 3.38 -5.33
CA ALA A 204 -7.11 3.63 -4.78
C ALA A 204 -7.64 2.45 -3.97
N LEU A 205 -7.48 1.22 -4.47
CA LEU A 205 -7.84 0.01 -3.73
C LEU A 205 -6.99 -0.16 -2.47
N PHE A 206 -5.71 0.18 -2.53
CA PHE A 206 -4.81 0.19 -1.37
C PHE A 206 -5.24 1.23 -0.32
N ALA A 207 -5.68 2.42 -0.71
CA ALA A 207 -6.28 3.37 0.23
C ALA A 207 -7.57 2.82 0.85
N LEU A 208 -8.42 2.17 0.05
CA LEU A 208 -9.71 1.63 0.49
C LEU A 208 -9.59 0.52 1.53
N ILE A 209 -8.58 -0.37 1.43
CA ILE A 209 -8.41 -1.47 2.41
C ILE A 209 -8.14 -0.97 3.83
N HIS A 210 -7.70 0.28 3.98
CA HIS A 210 -7.44 0.89 5.29
C HIS A 210 -8.72 1.31 6.03
N LEU A 211 -9.86 1.42 5.34
CA LEU A 211 -11.16 1.81 5.91
C LEU A 211 -11.11 3.09 6.77
N ASP A 212 -10.18 3.99 6.46
CA ASP A 212 -9.93 5.23 7.17
C ASP A 212 -9.86 6.36 6.14
N ALA A 213 -10.91 7.18 6.11
CA ALA A 213 -11.02 8.30 5.19
C ALA A 213 -9.93 9.37 5.43
N TYR A 214 -9.54 9.58 6.69
CA TYR A 214 -8.50 10.55 7.04
C TYR A 214 -7.13 10.05 6.56
N ARG A 215 -6.81 8.77 6.76
CA ARG A 215 -5.53 8.18 6.29
C ARG A 215 -5.47 7.95 4.77
N SER A 216 -6.62 7.95 4.08
CA SER A 216 -6.73 7.57 2.66
C SER A 216 -5.87 8.41 1.70
N ALA A 217 -5.70 9.71 1.96
CA ALA A 217 -4.87 10.56 1.10
C ALA A 217 -3.40 10.13 1.12
N PHE A 218 -2.87 9.86 2.32
CA PHE A 218 -1.51 9.37 2.49
C PHE A 218 -1.32 7.98 1.90
N THR A 219 -2.23 7.05 2.18
CA THR A 219 -2.11 5.67 1.67
C THR A 219 -2.28 5.62 0.16
N PHE A 220 -3.10 6.49 -0.44
CA PHE A 220 -3.17 6.64 -1.89
C PHE A 220 -1.84 7.11 -2.49
N ALA A 221 -1.24 8.19 -1.94
CA ALA A 221 0.05 8.71 -2.40
C ALA A 221 1.18 7.67 -2.26
N LEU A 222 1.25 6.99 -1.11
CA LEU A 222 2.14 5.86 -0.88
C LEU A 222 1.89 4.77 -1.93
N GLY A 223 0.63 4.44 -2.19
CA GLY A 223 0.25 3.42 -3.13
C GLY A 223 0.66 3.71 -4.58
N LEU A 224 0.61 4.98 -5.00
CA LEU A 224 1.11 5.41 -6.31
C LEU A 224 2.62 5.18 -6.42
N ALA A 225 3.38 5.58 -5.39
CA ALA A 225 4.83 5.44 -5.37
C ALA A 225 5.27 3.97 -5.36
N LEU A 226 4.65 3.13 -4.53
CA LEU A 226 4.95 1.69 -4.46
C LEU A 226 4.57 0.98 -5.77
N GLY A 227 3.45 1.35 -6.39
CA GLY A 227 3.06 0.85 -7.72
C GLY A 227 4.07 1.24 -8.81
N ALA A 228 4.52 2.49 -8.84
CA ALA A 228 5.55 2.95 -9.76
C ALA A 228 6.89 2.23 -9.52
N LEU A 229 7.28 2.04 -8.26
CA LEU A 229 8.49 1.32 -7.86
C LEU A 229 8.44 -0.14 -8.35
N ARG A 230 7.31 -0.84 -8.14
CA ARG A 230 7.07 -2.20 -8.64
C ARG A 230 7.24 -2.32 -10.15
N LEU A 231 6.74 -1.34 -10.91
CA LEU A 231 6.83 -1.34 -12.37
C LEU A 231 8.22 -0.96 -12.89
N ARG A 232 9.00 -0.20 -12.10
CA ARG A 232 10.36 0.19 -12.45
C ARG A 232 11.37 -0.92 -12.19
N THR A 233 11.27 -1.58 -11.04
CA THR A 233 12.22 -2.65 -10.64
C THR A 233 11.83 -4.01 -11.21
N GLY A 234 10.56 -4.22 -11.54
CA GLY A 234 10.04 -5.52 -11.95
C GLY A 234 10.01 -6.56 -10.83
N SER A 235 10.35 -6.19 -9.58
CA SER A 235 10.37 -7.06 -8.41
C SER A 235 9.35 -6.61 -7.37
N LEU A 236 8.64 -7.58 -6.77
CA LEU A 236 7.76 -7.33 -5.63
C LEU A 236 8.52 -7.05 -4.33
N LEU A 237 9.77 -7.50 -4.21
CA LEU A 237 10.57 -7.21 -3.01
C LEU A 237 10.85 -5.72 -2.86
N ALA A 238 10.94 -4.97 -3.97
CA ALA A 238 11.20 -3.53 -3.92
C ALA A 238 10.09 -2.74 -3.17
N PRO A 239 8.80 -2.80 -3.55
CA PRO A 239 7.76 -2.11 -2.80
C PRO A 239 7.53 -2.69 -1.40
N VAL A 240 7.68 -4.01 -1.19
CA VAL A 240 7.60 -4.63 0.15
C VAL A 240 8.62 -4.00 1.09
N LEU A 241 9.89 -3.92 0.67
CA LEU A 241 10.96 -3.34 1.48
C LEU A 241 10.76 -1.85 1.71
N ALA A 242 10.36 -1.09 0.68
CA ALA A 242 10.08 0.34 0.81
C ALA A 242 8.94 0.60 1.81
N HIS A 243 7.85 -0.16 1.71
CA HIS A 243 6.70 -0.06 2.60
C HIS A 243 7.08 -0.45 4.04
N ALA A 244 7.78 -1.57 4.23
CA ALA A 244 8.24 -1.98 5.55
C ALA A 244 9.16 -0.94 6.20
N LEU A 245 10.04 -0.31 5.42
CA LEU A 245 10.91 0.78 5.90
C LEU A 245 10.08 2.00 6.32
N VAL A 246 9.12 2.45 5.50
CA VAL A 246 8.22 3.56 5.87
C VAL A 246 7.48 3.29 7.18
N ASN A 247 6.92 2.09 7.34
CA ASN A 247 6.20 1.72 8.57
C ASN A 247 7.13 1.63 9.77
N THR A 248 8.32 1.07 9.59
CA THR A 248 9.34 0.96 10.66
C THR A 248 9.81 2.34 11.11
N ILE A 249 10.14 3.24 10.18
CA ILE A 249 10.59 4.60 10.50
C ILE A 249 9.45 5.35 11.20
N THR A 250 8.22 5.25 10.71
CA THR A 250 7.05 5.91 11.32
C THR A 250 6.87 5.49 12.78
N PHE A 251 6.95 4.18 13.05
CA PHE A 251 6.84 3.69 14.42
C PHE A 251 8.02 4.07 15.31
N ALA A 252 9.25 3.99 14.78
CA ALA A 252 10.45 4.33 15.54
C ALA A 252 10.58 5.84 15.81
N ALA A 253 10.05 6.68 14.93
CA ALA A 253 10.14 8.14 15.01
C ALA A 253 9.04 8.77 15.85
N ALA A 254 7.91 8.09 16.08
CA ALA A 254 6.77 8.62 16.81
C ALA A 254 7.14 9.26 18.17
N PRO A 255 8.00 8.67 19.02
CA PRO A 255 8.40 9.30 20.29
C PRO A 255 9.17 10.62 20.14
N PHE A 256 9.69 10.94 18.96
CA PHE A 256 10.51 12.12 18.69
C PHE A 256 9.77 13.21 17.90
N THR A 257 8.63 12.88 17.30
CA THR A 257 7.77 13.83 16.57
C THR A 257 6.71 14.47 17.46
N ASP A 258 6.42 13.88 18.63
CA ASP A 258 5.55 14.48 19.64
C ASP A 258 6.33 15.53 20.42
N ASP A 259 6.19 16.81 20.09
CA ASP A 259 6.79 17.89 20.88
C ASP A 259 6.01 18.06 22.20
N PRO A 260 6.60 17.73 23.38
CA PRO A 260 5.94 17.93 24.66
C PRO A 260 5.67 19.42 24.97
N ALA A 261 6.26 20.35 24.23
CA ALA A 261 5.98 21.79 24.35
C ALA A 261 4.72 22.21 23.60
N ALA A 262 4.40 21.61 22.45
CA ALA A 262 3.21 21.93 21.66
C ALA A 262 1.91 21.48 22.36
N ALA A 263 1.92 20.32 23.03
CA ALA A 263 0.79 19.84 23.81
C ALA A 263 0.44 20.75 25.02
N ARG A 264 1.43 21.44 25.59
CA ARG A 264 1.25 22.39 26.71
C ARG A 264 0.74 23.77 26.26
N ALA A 265 0.81 24.06 24.96
CA ALA A 265 0.41 25.34 24.39
C ALA A 265 -1.05 25.37 23.91
N SER A 266 -1.81 24.27 24.05
CA SER A 266 -3.23 24.24 23.65
C SER A 266 -4.06 25.22 24.51
N PRO A 267 -4.93 26.07 23.93
CA PRO A 267 -5.54 27.21 24.65
C PRO A 267 -6.62 26.84 25.67
N ALA A 268 -6.84 25.56 25.96
CA ALA A 268 -7.95 25.05 26.75
C ALA A 268 -7.88 25.40 28.26
N SER A 269 -6.84 26.09 28.72
CA SER A 269 -6.66 26.47 30.12
C SER A 269 -6.73 27.97 30.40
N ARG A 270 -7.12 28.83 29.45
CA ARG A 270 -7.40 30.23 29.78
C ARG A 270 -8.73 30.31 30.55
N PRO A 271 -8.76 30.67 31.84
CA PRO A 271 -10.02 30.89 32.53
C PRO A 271 -10.74 32.05 31.84
N HIS A 272 -12.00 31.83 31.47
CA HIS A 272 -12.88 32.89 31.00
C HIS A 272 -12.89 34.02 32.04
N PRO A 273 -12.66 35.29 31.66
CA PRO A 273 -12.88 36.39 32.59
C PRO A 273 -14.37 36.40 32.97
N PRO A 274 -14.72 36.65 34.24
CA PRO A 274 -16.12 36.67 34.66
C PRO A 274 -16.87 37.73 33.87
N HIS A 275 -17.98 37.32 33.25
CA HIS A 275 -18.94 38.22 32.63
C HIS A 275 -19.40 39.29 33.65
N ARG A 276 -18.82 40.49 33.57
CA ARG A 276 -19.44 41.68 34.16
C ARG A 276 -20.66 42.02 33.31
N GLY A 277 -21.86 41.79 33.87
CA GLY A 277 -23.06 42.46 33.36
C GLY A 277 -24.35 41.67 33.52
N ARG A 278 -24.98 41.75 34.69
CA ARG A 278 -26.44 41.90 34.88
C ARG A 278 -26.72 42.09 36.37
N GLY A 279 -26.65 43.33 36.80
CA GLY A 279 -26.93 43.75 38.17
C GLY A 279 -27.16 45.26 38.25
N VAL A 280 -27.80 45.83 37.22
CA VAL A 280 -28.28 47.22 37.22
C VAL A 280 -29.69 47.17 36.63
N ARG A 281 -30.67 46.77 37.45
CA ARG A 281 -32.10 47.00 37.20
C ARG A 281 -33.02 46.86 38.42
N ASP A 282 -32.52 46.51 39.61
CA ASP A 282 -33.37 46.35 40.81
C ASP A 282 -33.17 47.40 41.91
N ALA A 283 -32.50 48.53 41.62
CA ALA A 283 -32.27 49.62 42.59
C ALA A 283 -33.14 50.88 42.37
N VAL A 284 -34.25 50.78 41.64
CA VAL A 284 -35.16 51.93 41.38
C VAL A 284 -36.58 51.73 41.97
N HIS A 285 -36.90 50.57 42.56
CA HIS A 285 -38.21 50.34 43.19
C HIS A 285 -38.23 50.29 44.73
N ALA A 286 -37.11 50.54 45.41
CA ALA A 286 -37.04 50.56 46.88
C ALA A 286 -36.88 51.98 47.48
N SER A 287 -37.49 53.01 46.88
CA SER A 287 -37.54 54.37 47.44
C SER A 287 -38.91 55.06 47.28
N ARG A 288 -40.00 54.28 47.26
CA ARG A 288 -41.39 54.81 47.23
C ARG A 288 -42.35 54.14 48.21
N ALA A 289 -41.84 53.50 49.27
CA ALA A 289 -42.64 52.89 50.33
C ALA A 289 -42.23 53.38 51.74
N LEU A 290 -41.84 54.66 51.85
CA LEU A 290 -41.73 55.40 53.11
C LEU A 290 -42.16 56.86 52.87
N ARG A 291 -43.46 57.06 52.63
CA ARG A 291 -44.29 58.21 53.01
C ARG A 291 -45.74 57.76 53.04
#